data_AF-A0A936KTA9-F1
#
_entry.id   AF-A0A936KTA9-F1
#
_cell.length_a   1.000
_cell.length_b   1.000
_cell.length_c   1.000
_cell.angle_alpha   90.00
_cell.angle_beta   90.00
_cell.angle_gamma   90.00
#
_symmetry.space_group_name_H-M   'P 1'
#
loop_
_entity.id
_entity.type
_entity.pdbx_description
1 polymer ?
#
loop_
_entity_poly.entity_id
_entity_poly.type
_entity_poly.pdbx_seq_one_letter_code
_entity_poly.pdbx_strand_id
1 'polypeptide(L)'
;MFKYINIYIILVTGFLLACNTSTTDKTDSVDVETVIEAEIKLDSFLLANKVVEKLDYIIENLQSSDNLIKQLSSDINLFSDGILNDVSNISVYESAREKALNLGIYGADLNYLIHFSQTQSSFKYLLTSKQLADQIGVAMAFDQSIIEEYQSKSENKDTLLNIVFGAYKDVKSY
;
A
#
# COMPACT_ATOMS: atom_id res chain seq x y z
N MET A 1 34.34 -44.28 18.44
CA MET A 1 34.16 -42.90 17.92
C MET A 1 32.71 -42.45 18.14
N PHE A 2 32.23 -42.44 19.40
CA PHE A 2 30.87 -42.00 19.76
C PHE A 2 30.95 -41.31 21.13
N LYS A 3 31.20 -39.99 21.13
CA LYS A 3 31.34 -39.20 22.36
C LYS A 3 30.65 -37.82 22.34
N TYR A 4 29.84 -37.53 21.31
CA TYR A 4 29.19 -36.22 21.15
C TYR A 4 27.66 -36.26 21.12
N ILE A 5 27.03 -37.43 21.30
CA ILE A 5 25.57 -37.57 21.22
C ILE A 5 24.83 -37.14 22.51
N ASN A 6 25.53 -37.02 23.65
CA ASN A 6 24.93 -36.75 24.97
C ASN A 6 25.04 -35.30 25.47
N ILE A 7 25.44 -34.36 24.62
CA ILE A 7 25.55 -32.93 24.97
C ILE A 7 24.32 -32.10 24.55
N TYR A 8 23.44 -32.65 23.72
CA TYR A 8 22.26 -31.93 23.22
C TYR A 8 21.01 -32.00 24.14
N ILE A 9 21.04 -32.82 25.20
CA ILE A 9 19.87 -33.08 26.06
C ILE A 9 19.78 -32.11 27.25
N ILE A 10 20.80 -31.28 27.51
CA ILE A 10 20.85 -30.40 28.70
C ILE A 10 20.45 -28.94 28.41
N LEU A 11 20.22 -28.56 27.15
CA LEU A 11 19.91 -27.16 26.77
C LEU A 11 18.42 -26.86 26.52
N VAL A 12 17.51 -27.79 26.86
CA VAL A 12 16.05 -27.64 26.63
C VAL A 12 15.24 -27.43 27.93
N THR A 13 15.88 -27.39 29.10
CA THR A 13 15.19 -27.26 30.40
C THR A 13 15.49 -25.92 31.08
N GLY A 14 15.01 -24.82 30.49
CA GLY A 14 15.31 -23.51 31.05
C GLY A 14 14.41 -22.35 30.62
N PHE A 15 13.11 -22.56 30.35
CA PHE A 15 12.17 -21.44 30.32
C PHE A 15 10.68 -21.81 30.44
N LEU A 16 10.27 -22.63 31.40
CA LEU A 16 8.83 -22.80 31.65
C LEU A 16 8.54 -23.10 33.12
N LEU A 17 8.52 -22.07 33.97
CA LEU A 17 7.67 -22.01 35.16
C LEU A 17 7.51 -20.55 35.59
N ALA A 18 6.41 -19.91 35.18
CA ALA A 18 5.61 -19.00 36.02
C ALA A 18 4.51 -18.33 35.18
N CYS A 19 3.31 -18.91 35.14
CA CYS A 19 2.19 -18.35 35.88
C CYS A 19 1.00 -19.32 35.83
N ASN A 20 0.49 -19.64 37.01
CA ASN A 20 -0.64 -20.52 37.25
C ASN A 20 -1.81 -19.62 37.65
N THR A 21 -2.79 -19.42 36.76
CA THR A 21 -4.12 -18.88 37.13
C THR A 21 -5.18 -19.44 36.19
N SER A 22 -6.00 -20.29 36.79
CA SER A 22 -7.39 -20.69 36.52
C SER A 22 -8.10 -20.11 35.29
N THR A 23 -8.68 -21.03 34.52
CA THR A 23 -9.73 -20.85 33.51
C THR A 23 -10.89 -19.97 33.96
N THR A 24 -11.25 -18.96 33.18
CA THR A 24 -12.64 -18.53 32.98
C THR A 24 -12.76 -17.78 31.64
N ASP A 25 -13.65 -18.25 30.76
CA ASP A 25 -14.06 -17.57 29.52
C ASP A 25 -14.41 -16.11 29.74
N LYS A 26 -13.75 -15.18 29.03
CA LYS A 26 -14.27 -13.83 28.73
C LYS A 26 -13.76 -13.30 27.40
N THR A 27 -14.72 -12.84 26.60
CA THR A 27 -14.61 -11.94 25.45
C THR A 27 -13.71 -10.74 25.79
N ASP A 28 -12.58 -10.58 25.09
CA ASP A 28 -11.73 -9.40 25.22
C ASP A 28 -12.37 -8.22 24.47
N SER A 29 -12.92 -7.29 25.24
CA SER A 29 -13.24 -5.94 24.77
C SER A 29 -11.95 -5.19 24.48
N VAL A 30 -11.68 -4.91 23.21
CA VAL A 30 -10.64 -3.97 22.78
C VAL A 30 -10.89 -2.63 23.47
N ASP A 31 -9.88 -2.12 24.17
CA ASP A 31 -9.94 -0.85 24.88
C ASP A 31 -10.03 0.32 23.89
N VAL A 32 -11.27 0.76 23.66
CA VAL A 32 -11.67 1.79 22.71
C VAL A 32 -10.88 3.09 22.92
N GLU A 33 -10.44 3.37 24.15
CA GLU A 33 -9.71 4.61 24.49
C GLU A 33 -8.29 4.63 23.92
N THR A 34 -7.62 3.48 23.86
CA THR A 34 -6.27 3.35 23.27
C THR A 34 -6.25 3.46 21.75
N VAL A 35 -7.33 3.03 21.09
CA VAL A 35 -7.50 3.16 19.63
C VAL A 35 -7.74 4.61 19.26
N ILE A 36 -8.60 5.30 20.01
CA ILE A 36 -8.94 6.71 19.80
C ILE A 36 -7.70 7.62 19.98
N GLU A 37 -6.86 7.38 20.99
CA GLU A 37 -5.64 8.18 21.18
C GLU A 37 -4.61 7.98 20.05
N ALA A 38 -4.54 6.78 19.48
CA ALA A 38 -3.63 6.48 18.37
C ALA A 38 -4.09 7.16 17.07
N GLU A 39 -5.40 7.12 16.78
CA GLU A 39 -5.99 7.80 15.61
C GLU A 39 -5.85 9.33 15.72
N ILE A 40 -6.14 9.92 16.88
CA ILE A 40 -6.03 11.37 17.10
C ILE A 40 -4.57 11.87 16.92
N LYS A 41 -3.59 11.08 17.37
CA LYS A 41 -2.16 11.40 17.18
C LYS A 41 -1.73 11.29 15.73
N LEU A 42 -2.24 10.29 15.01
CA LEU A 42 -1.94 10.08 13.60
C LEU A 42 -2.50 11.25 12.77
N ASP A 43 -3.76 11.62 12.97
CA ASP A 43 -4.40 12.77 12.33
C ASP A 43 -3.64 14.08 12.59
N SER A 44 -3.33 14.36 13.86
CA SER A 44 -2.56 15.56 14.20
C SER A 44 -1.17 15.58 13.56
N PHE A 45 -0.51 14.42 13.43
CA PHE A 45 0.78 14.31 12.77
C PHE A 45 0.70 14.53 11.26
N LEU A 46 -0.32 13.94 10.60
CA LEU A 46 -0.55 14.09 9.16
C LEU A 46 -0.89 15.54 8.79
N LEU A 47 -1.73 16.20 9.60
CA LEU A 47 -2.11 17.61 9.44
C LEU A 47 -0.94 18.56 9.73
N ALA A 48 -0.20 18.36 10.83
CA ALA A 48 0.95 19.19 11.19
C ALA A 48 2.07 19.14 10.14
N ASN A 49 2.21 18.00 9.45
CA ASN A 49 3.21 17.81 8.40
C ASN A 49 2.67 18.10 6.98
N LYS A 50 1.43 18.61 6.84
CA LYS A 50 0.79 18.90 5.54
C LYS A 50 0.78 17.70 4.58
N VAL A 51 0.75 16.48 5.12
CA VAL A 51 0.79 15.25 4.32
C VAL A 51 -0.48 15.14 3.48
N VAL A 52 -1.64 15.46 4.09
CA VAL A 52 -2.95 15.50 3.42
C VAL A 52 -2.98 16.53 2.29
N GLU A 53 -2.45 17.73 2.52
CA GLU A 53 -2.35 18.79 1.49
C GLU A 53 -1.39 18.39 0.35
N LYS A 54 -0.34 17.61 0.63
CA LYS A 54 0.53 17.04 -0.40
C LYS A 54 -0.13 15.92 -1.21
N LEU A 55 -1.04 15.18 -0.58
CA LEU A 55 -1.88 14.18 -1.24
C LEU A 55 -2.89 14.83 -2.19
N ASP A 56 -3.41 16.02 -1.86
CA ASP A 56 -4.25 16.83 -2.77
C ASP A 56 -3.54 17.12 -4.08
N TYR A 57 -2.29 17.59 -4.03
CA TYR A 57 -1.48 17.82 -5.23
C TYR A 57 -1.27 16.54 -6.04
N ILE A 58 -1.10 15.38 -5.40
CA ILE A 58 -0.89 14.11 -6.10
C ILE A 58 -2.14 13.71 -6.89
N ILE A 59 -3.33 13.78 -6.26
CA ILE A 59 -4.59 13.35 -6.86
C ILE A 59 -5.03 14.32 -7.97
N GLU A 60 -4.90 15.63 -7.73
CA GLU A 60 -5.24 16.65 -8.72
C GLU A 60 -4.30 16.60 -9.93
N ASN A 61 -3.01 16.36 -9.75
CA ASN A 61 -2.08 16.19 -10.86
C ASN A 61 -2.29 14.87 -11.62
N LEU A 62 -2.71 13.80 -10.94
CA LEU A 62 -3.03 12.54 -11.59
C LEU A 62 -4.20 12.69 -12.58
N GLN A 63 -5.27 13.37 -12.15
CA GLN A 63 -6.42 13.66 -13.03
C GLN A 63 -6.09 14.71 -14.10
N SER A 64 -5.28 15.72 -13.77
CA SER A 64 -4.90 16.78 -14.72
C SER A 64 -3.98 16.26 -15.84
N SER A 65 -3.09 15.32 -15.52
CA SER A 65 -2.20 14.68 -16.51
C SER A 65 -2.90 13.58 -17.34
N ASP A 66 -4.06 13.08 -16.89
CA ASP A 66 -4.81 12.02 -17.56
C ASP A 66 -5.11 12.33 -19.03
N ASN A 67 -5.63 13.52 -19.32
CA ASN A 67 -5.98 13.92 -20.69
C ASN A 67 -4.76 13.95 -21.62
N LEU A 68 -3.60 14.37 -21.12
CA LEU A 68 -2.36 14.38 -21.91
C LEU A 68 -1.92 12.95 -22.21
N ILE A 69 -1.91 12.08 -21.21
CA ILE A 69 -1.53 10.67 -21.36
C ILE A 69 -2.52 9.96 -22.30
N LYS A 70 -3.82 10.25 -22.20
CA LYS A 70 -4.86 9.77 -23.10
C LYS A 70 -4.62 10.17 -24.55
N GLN A 71 -4.20 11.42 -24.79
CA GLN A 71 -3.85 11.87 -26.13
C GLN A 71 -2.61 11.17 -26.66
N LEU A 72 -1.57 11.03 -25.83
CA LEU A 72 -0.32 10.35 -26.21
C LEU A 72 -0.55 8.86 -26.52
N SER A 73 -1.38 8.18 -25.73
CA SER A 73 -1.65 6.74 -25.90
C SER A 73 -2.43 6.38 -27.16
N SER A 74 -2.89 7.38 -27.92
CA SER A 74 -3.37 7.20 -29.29
C SER A 74 -2.29 6.61 -30.21
N ASP A 75 -1.02 6.88 -29.92
CA ASP A 75 0.14 6.27 -30.58
C ASP A 75 0.87 5.36 -29.59
N ILE A 76 0.61 4.06 -29.70
CA ILE A 76 1.21 3.02 -28.84
C ILE A 76 2.74 2.98 -28.92
N ASN A 77 3.36 3.53 -29.99
CA ASN A 77 4.82 3.56 -30.14
C ASN A 77 5.49 4.58 -29.21
N LEU A 78 4.72 5.47 -28.59
CA LEU A 78 5.21 6.42 -27.59
C LEU A 78 5.37 5.77 -26.20
N PHE A 79 4.95 4.50 -26.05
CA PHE A 79 5.20 3.77 -24.83
C PHE A 79 6.70 3.52 -24.63
N SER A 80 7.16 3.87 -23.43
CA SER A 80 8.48 3.54 -22.89
C SER A 80 8.31 3.03 -21.47
N ASP A 81 8.94 1.92 -21.14
CA ASP A 81 8.99 1.34 -19.79
C ASP A 81 10.08 1.99 -18.92
N GLY A 82 11.18 2.44 -19.53
CA GLY A 82 12.31 3.07 -18.83
C GLY A 82 12.03 4.40 -18.14
N ILE A 83 10.82 4.95 -18.28
CA ILE A 83 10.39 6.17 -17.56
C ILE A 83 9.66 5.84 -16.25
N LEU A 84 9.31 4.58 -16.03
CA LEU A 84 8.54 4.15 -14.87
C LEU A 84 9.45 3.98 -13.65
N ASN A 85 8.89 4.20 -12.46
CA ASN A 85 9.56 3.89 -11.21
C ASN A 85 9.57 2.37 -10.97
N ASP A 86 10.75 1.76 -10.94
CA ASP A 86 10.88 0.31 -10.77
C ASP A 86 10.25 -0.15 -9.45
N VAL A 87 9.33 -1.12 -9.53
CA VAL A 87 8.60 -1.69 -8.38
C VAL A 87 9.52 -2.24 -7.29
N SER A 88 10.76 -2.61 -7.61
CA SER A 88 11.78 -3.05 -6.64
C SER A 88 12.26 -1.94 -5.70
N ASN A 89 12.09 -0.67 -6.11
CA ASN A 89 12.44 0.50 -5.30
C ASN A 89 11.57 0.62 -4.04
N ILE A 90 10.47 -0.14 -3.91
CA ILE A 90 9.65 -0.13 -2.70
C ILE A 90 10.48 -0.40 -1.43
N SER A 91 11.53 -1.22 -1.55
CA SER A 91 12.42 -1.60 -0.44
C SER A 91 13.35 -0.46 0.03
N VAL A 92 13.58 0.55 -0.81
CA VAL A 92 14.50 1.66 -0.49
C VAL A 92 13.79 2.88 0.08
N TYR A 93 12.46 2.88 0.15
CA TYR A 93 11.70 3.95 0.77
C TYR A 93 11.56 3.67 2.28
N GLU A 94 12.31 4.39 3.10
CA GLU A 94 12.36 4.14 4.53
C GLU A 94 11.36 5.00 5.29
N SER A 95 11.33 6.30 5.00
CA SER A 95 10.48 7.26 5.71
C SER A 95 9.04 7.27 5.21
N ALA A 96 8.10 7.62 6.09
CA ALA A 96 6.70 7.83 5.72
C ALA A 96 6.54 8.89 4.61
N ARG A 97 7.40 9.92 4.62
CA ARG A 97 7.42 10.97 3.59
C ARG A 97 7.82 10.42 2.22
N GLU A 98 8.86 9.60 2.14
CA GLU A 98 9.29 8.98 0.87
C GLU A 98 8.21 8.04 0.35
N LYS A 99 7.60 7.24 1.22
CA LYS A 99 6.50 6.33 0.83
C LYS A 99 5.30 7.09 0.29
N ALA A 100 4.87 8.16 0.95
CA ALA A 100 3.75 8.99 0.50
C ALA A 100 4.06 9.68 -0.84
N LEU A 101 5.27 10.21 -1.02
CA LEU A 101 5.70 10.79 -2.29
C LEU A 101 5.67 9.74 -3.41
N ASN A 102 6.23 8.56 -3.15
CA ASN A 102 6.28 7.50 -4.14
C ASN A 102 4.91 6.87 -4.42
N LEU A 103 3.99 6.84 -3.46
CA LEU A 103 2.61 6.44 -3.69
C LEU A 103 1.95 7.27 -4.81
N GLY A 104 2.25 8.57 -4.86
CA GLY A 104 1.84 9.44 -5.95
C GLY A 104 2.53 9.15 -7.28
N ILE A 105 3.84 8.88 -7.26
CA ILE A 105 4.61 8.50 -8.45
C ILE A 105 4.06 7.20 -9.06
N TYR A 106 3.87 6.16 -8.23
CA TYR A 106 3.26 4.90 -8.69
C TYR A 106 1.83 5.07 -9.19
N GLY A 107 1.09 6.07 -8.68
CA GLY A 107 -0.22 6.43 -9.21
C GLY A 107 -0.13 6.98 -10.63
N ALA A 108 0.81 7.88 -10.87
CA ALA A 108 1.07 8.43 -12.21
C ALA A 108 1.52 7.34 -13.19
N ASP A 109 2.44 6.49 -12.77
CA ASP A 109 2.93 5.36 -13.57
C ASP A 109 1.81 4.35 -13.86
N LEU A 110 0.94 4.08 -12.88
CA LEU A 110 -0.24 3.23 -13.05
C LEU A 110 -1.21 3.82 -14.09
N ASN A 111 -1.49 5.12 -14.02
CA ASN A 111 -2.33 5.80 -15.01
C ASN A 111 -1.75 5.67 -16.42
N TYR A 112 -0.45 5.95 -16.57
CA TYR A 112 0.28 5.77 -17.81
C TYR A 112 0.19 4.33 -18.35
N LEU A 113 0.43 3.33 -17.52
CA LEU A 113 0.36 1.92 -17.91
C LEU A 113 -1.05 1.52 -18.39
N ILE A 114 -2.11 2.01 -17.74
CA ILE A 114 -3.50 1.73 -18.14
C ILE A 114 -3.80 2.32 -19.53
N HIS A 115 -3.42 3.58 -19.77
CA HIS A 115 -3.62 4.24 -21.07
C HIS A 115 -2.91 3.51 -22.21
N PHE A 116 -1.69 3.02 -21.98
CA PHE A 116 -0.92 2.26 -22.96
C PHE A 116 -1.25 0.75 -23.00
N SER A 117 -2.38 0.32 -22.40
CA SER A 117 -2.84 -1.09 -22.39
C SER A 117 -1.86 -2.09 -21.75
N GLN A 118 -0.98 -1.66 -20.85
CA GLN A 118 0.03 -2.52 -20.24
C GLN A 118 -0.53 -3.25 -19.02
N THR A 119 -1.59 -4.05 -19.20
CA THR A 119 -2.41 -4.64 -18.13
C THR A 119 -1.63 -5.42 -17.06
N GLN A 120 -0.63 -6.23 -17.45
CA GLN A 120 0.15 -6.99 -16.47
C GLN A 120 1.02 -6.06 -15.62
N SER A 121 1.65 -5.07 -16.25
CA SER A 121 2.48 -4.09 -15.55
C SER A 121 1.62 -3.17 -14.70
N SER A 122 0.48 -2.69 -15.19
CA SER A 122 -0.45 -1.86 -14.41
C SER A 122 -0.92 -2.60 -13.15
N PHE A 123 -1.20 -3.90 -13.24
CA PHE A 123 -1.55 -4.68 -12.05
C PHE A 123 -0.41 -4.75 -11.01
N LYS A 124 0.85 -4.89 -11.44
CA LYS A 124 2.00 -4.84 -10.52
C LYS A 124 2.08 -3.49 -9.81
N TYR A 125 1.87 -2.39 -10.54
CA TYR A 125 1.93 -1.03 -10.00
C TYR A 125 0.76 -0.76 -9.04
N LEU A 126 -0.43 -1.29 -9.31
CA LEU A 126 -1.55 -1.27 -8.36
C LEU A 126 -1.18 -1.93 -7.03
N LEU A 127 -0.54 -3.10 -7.06
CA LEU A 127 -0.09 -3.80 -5.86
C LEU A 127 1.02 -3.03 -5.14
N THR A 128 1.95 -2.41 -5.87
CA THR A 128 2.99 -1.55 -5.26
C THR A 128 2.39 -0.32 -4.60
N SER A 129 1.41 0.34 -5.23
CA SER A 129 0.66 1.44 -4.63
C SER A 129 -0.06 0.99 -3.35
N LYS A 130 -0.73 -0.17 -3.39
CA LYS A 130 -1.34 -0.76 -2.20
C LYS A 130 -0.32 -0.94 -1.08
N GLN A 131 0.82 -1.57 -1.37
CA GLN A 131 1.85 -1.83 -0.36
C GLN A 131 2.37 -0.54 0.27
N LEU A 132 2.55 0.53 -0.51
CA LEU A 132 2.94 1.84 0.02
C LEU A 132 1.85 2.47 0.87
N ALA A 133 0.59 2.39 0.44
CA ALA A 133 -0.56 2.84 1.22
C ALA A 133 -0.68 2.10 2.56
N ASP A 134 -0.46 0.78 2.55
CA ASP A 134 -0.44 -0.06 3.75
C ASP A 134 0.66 0.38 4.73
N GLN A 135 1.87 0.68 4.23
CA GLN A 135 3.00 1.10 5.06
C GLN A 135 2.87 2.49 5.69
N ILE A 136 1.96 3.34 5.19
CA ILE A 136 1.71 4.69 5.73
C ILE A 136 0.33 4.81 6.40
N GLY A 137 -0.42 3.71 6.53
CA GLY A 137 -1.68 3.68 7.27
C GLY A 137 -2.92 4.11 6.49
N VAL A 138 -2.84 4.21 5.16
CA VAL A 138 -3.97 4.63 4.28
C VAL A 138 -4.46 3.48 3.39
N ALA A 139 -4.25 2.24 3.84
CA ALA A 139 -4.50 0.97 3.18
C ALA A 139 -5.91 0.77 2.61
N MET A 140 -6.92 1.31 3.31
CA MET A 140 -8.34 1.03 3.01
C MET A 140 -8.75 1.48 1.60
N ALA A 141 -8.00 2.42 1.02
CA ALA A 141 -8.17 2.85 -0.37
C ALA A 141 -7.92 1.75 -1.41
N PHE A 142 -7.11 0.74 -1.11
CA PHE A 142 -6.76 -0.36 -2.02
C PHE A 142 -7.04 -1.70 -1.34
N ASP A 143 -8.29 -1.89 -0.90
CA ASP A 143 -8.69 -3.14 -0.27
C ASP A 143 -8.74 -4.31 -1.26
N GLN A 144 -8.98 -5.52 -0.74
CA GLN A 144 -9.03 -6.73 -1.56
C GLN A 144 -10.14 -6.67 -2.63
N SER A 145 -11.24 -5.98 -2.36
CA SER A 145 -12.35 -5.85 -3.31
C SER A 145 -11.95 -5.03 -4.53
N ILE A 146 -11.20 -3.94 -4.33
CA ILE A 146 -10.62 -3.11 -5.42
C ILE A 146 -9.65 -3.93 -6.27
N ILE A 147 -8.80 -4.75 -5.65
CA ILE A 147 -7.85 -5.61 -6.37
C ILE A 147 -8.59 -6.64 -7.23
N GLU A 148 -9.63 -7.29 -6.69
CA GLU A 148 -10.44 -8.28 -7.41
C GLU A 148 -11.25 -7.64 -8.55
N GLU A 149 -11.86 -6.48 -8.29
CA GLU A 149 -12.59 -5.72 -9.30
C GLU A 149 -11.65 -5.36 -10.45
N TYR A 150 -10.47 -4.80 -10.15
CA TYR A 150 -9.46 -4.45 -11.15
C TYR A 150 -9.08 -5.66 -12.03
N GLN A 151 -8.82 -6.82 -11.43
CA GLN A 151 -8.49 -8.03 -12.19
C GLN A 151 -9.65 -8.48 -13.09
N SER A 152 -10.88 -8.46 -12.58
CA SER A 152 -12.08 -8.87 -13.32
C SER A 152 -12.43 -7.93 -14.50
N LYS A 153 -11.94 -6.69 -14.46
CA LYS A 153 -12.19 -5.64 -15.46
C LYS A 153 -10.96 -5.29 -16.31
N SER A 154 -9.93 -6.13 -16.27
CA SER A 154 -8.60 -5.90 -16.84
C SER A 154 -8.54 -5.57 -18.34
N GLU A 155 -9.63 -5.80 -19.09
CA GLU A 155 -9.74 -5.47 -20.52
C GLU A 155 -10.35 -4.07 -20.79
N ASN A 156 -10.96 -3.41 -19.78
CA ASN A 156 -11.64 -2.13 -19.95
C ASN A 156 -10.88 -0.99 -19.27
N LYS A 157 -10.08 -0.26 -20.05
CA LYS A 157 -9.26 0.86 -19.57
C LYS A 157 -10.03 1.89 -18.76
N ASP A 158 -11.17 2.36 -19.27
CA ASP A 158 -11.97 3.39 -18.59
C ASP A 158 -12.47 2.89 -17.23
N THR A 159 -12.81 1.61 -17.14
CA THR A 159 -13.19 0.97 -15.88
C THR A 159 -11.99 0.90 -14.93
N LEU A 160 -10.81 0.50 -15.42
CA LEU A 160 -9.59 0.47 -14.59
C LEU A 160 -9.21 1.86 -14.07
N LEU A 161 -9.33 2.90 -14.91
CA LEU A 161 -9.09 4.29 -14.49
C LEU A 161 -10.08 4.73 -13.42
N ASN A 162 -11.37 4.42 -13.58
CA ASN A 162 -12.37 4.75 -12.57
C ASN A 162 -12.09 4.07 -11.21
N ILE A 163 -11.70 2.79 -11.23
CA ILE A 163 -11.33 2.05 -10.02
C ILE A 163 -10.13 2.71 -9.33
N VAL A 164 -9.07 3.00 -10.11
CA VAL A 164 -7.84 3.60 -9.58
C VAL A 164 -8.09 5.02 -9.06
N PHE A 165 -8.82 5.86 -9.80
CA PHE A 165 -9.15 7.21 -9.33
C PHE A 165 -10.05 7.20 -8.10
N GLY A 166 -10.96 6.23 -7.99
CA GLY A 166 -11.74 5.98 -6.78
C GLY A 166 -10.84 5.67 -5.59
N ALA A 167 -9.98 4.66 -5.73
CA ALA A 167 -9.02 4.26 -4.70
C ALA A 167 -8.14 5.45 -4.24
N TYR A 168 -7.50 6.16 -5.18
CA TYR A 168 -6.68 7.33 -4.83
C TYR A 168 -7.47 8.47 -4.20
N LYS A 169 -8.75 8.67 -4.56
CA LYS A 169 -9.63 9.63 -3.91
C LYS A 169 -9.95 9.22 -2.47
N ASP A 170 -10.08 7.94 -2.19
CA ASP A 170 -10.35 7.46 -0.84
C ASP A 170 -9.13 7.66 0.07
N VAL A 171 -7.90 7.59 -0.46
CA VAL A 171 -6.67 7.96 0.28
C VAL A 171 -6.76 9.38 0.86
N LYS A 172 -7.42 10.32 0.17
CA LYS A 172 -7.61 11.71 0.64
C LYS A 172 -8.61 11.85 1.79
N SER A 173 -9.51 10.89 1.93
CA SER A 173 -10.58 10.95 2.94
C SER A 173 -10.11 10.46 4.33
N TYR A 174 -8.84 10.08 4.44
CA TYR A 174 -8.13 9.68 5.65
C TYR A 174 -6.97 10.65 5.91
#